data_AF-A0A535XVL6-F1
#
_entry.id   AF-A0A535XVL6-F1
#
_cell.length_a   1.000
_cell.length_b   1.000
_cell.length_c   1.000
_cell.angle_alpha   90.00
_cell.angle_beta   90.00
_cell.angle_gamma   90.00
#
_symmetry.space_group_name_H-M   'P 1'
#
loop_
_entity.id
_entity.type
_entity.pdbx_description
1 polymer ?
#
loop_
_entity_poly.entity_id
_entity_poly.type
_entity_poly.pdbx_seq_one_letter_code
_entity_poly.pdbx_strand_id
1 'polypeptide(L)'
;FAGFRSDPFFFDLLGFLNGLKFTGSDFFADKNVFGIALELPNRLLGNNPNVGIWTRTLVPMTLQPNHLTQVKQMGRPGINTVFNHGNDLLPDILTFNFNSAAGFLNGRRLQDDVIDISLNLVTNGHVTSDGVGPHTDYLAQFPYLGTPHIPHV
;
A
#
# COMPACT_ATOMS: atom_id res chain seq x y z
N PHE A 1 -14.78 2.78 7.94
CA PHE A 1 -15.34 2.13 6.74
C PHE A 1 -14.72 0.74 6.59
N ALA A 2 -15.51 -0.24 6.15
CA ALA A 2 -15.02 -1.57 5.74
C ALA A 2 -15.85 -2.06 4.54
N GLY A 3 -15.20 -2.45 3.44
CA GLY A 3 -15.89 -2.91 2.23
C GLY A 3 -15.02 -2.95 0.99
N PHE A 4 -15.61 -3.38 -0.14
CA PHE A 4 -14.93 -3.44 -1.44
C PHE A 4 -14.63 -2.04 -2.01
N ARG A 5 -13.43 -1.90 -2.57
CA ARG A 5 -12.92 -0.70 -3.26
C ARG A 5 -11.99 -1.12 -4.40
N SER A 6 -11.77 -0.20 -5.35
CA SER A 6 -10.69 -0.35 -6.33
C SER A 6 -9.36 -0.60 -5.59
N ASP A 7 -8.51 -1.46 -6.15
CA ASP A 7 -7.17 -1.71 -5.60
C ASP A 7 -6.31 -0.45 -5.73
N PRO A 8 -5.86 0.19 -4.63
CA PRO A 8 -5.05 1.40 -4.71
C PRO A 8 -3.60 1.12 -5.09
N PHE A 9 -3.24 -0.12 -5.40
CA PHE A 9 -1.94 -0.50 -5.91
C PHE A 9 -1.94 -0.43 -7.44
N PHE A 10 -0.86 0.11 -8.00
CA PHE A 10 -0.71 0.33 -9.43
C PHE A 10 0.71 -0.08 -9.80
N PHE A 11 0.83 -0.95 -10.80
CA PHE A 11 2.10 -1.59 -11.12
C PHE A 11 2.12 -2.18 -12.53
N ASP A 12 3.19 -1.91 -13.28
CA ASP A 12 3.48 -2.64 -14.51
C ASP A 12 4.23 -3.95 -14.25
N LEU A 13 3.44 -4.98 -13.94
CA LEU A 13 3.93 -6.33 -13.69
C LEU A 13 4.66 -6.94 -14.91
N LEU A 14 4.17 -6.68 -16.12
CA LEU A 14 4.75 -7.29 -17.33
C LEU A 14 6.11 -6.66 -17.64
N GLY A 15 6.21 -5.34 -17.52
CA GLY A 15 7.47 -4.62 -17.66
C GLY A 15 8.50 -5.05 -16.62
N PHE A 16 8.07 -5.28 -15.38
CA PHE A 16 8.93 -5.83 -14.33
C PHE A 16 9.48 -7.20 -14.69
N LEU A 17 8.62 -8.15 -15.10
CA LEU A 17 9.02 -9.50 -15.50
C LEU A 17 9.90 -9.52 -16.75
N ASN A 18 9.85 -8.48 -17.58
CA ASN A 18 10.67 -8.30 -18.77
C ASN A 18 11.98 -7.53 -18.50
N GLY A 19 12.49 -7.60 -17.28
CA GLY A 19 13.77 -6.98 -16.90
C GLY A 19 13.66 -5.45 -16.81
N LEU A 20 12.63 -4.95 -16.12
CA LEU A 20 12.36 -3.51 -15.92
C LEU A 20 12.09 -2.74 -17.23
N LYS A 21 11.60 -3.42 -18.26
CA LYS A 21 11.17 -2.82 -19.53
C LYS A 21 9.73 -2.37 -19.44
N PHE A 22 9.51 -1.32 -18.67
CA PHE A 22 8.19 -0.79 -18.40
C PHE A 22 7.47 -0.24 -19.64
N THR A 23 6.18 -0.48 -19.66
CA THR A 23 5.20 -0.22 -20.72
C THR A 23 4.08 0.72 -20.24
N GLY A 24 3.92 0.88 -18.92
CA GLY A 24 2.83 1.65 -18.31
C GLY A 24 1.50 0.89 -18.26
N SER A 25 1.51 -0.43 -18.44
CA SER A 25 0.30 -1.26 -18.35
C SER A 25 0.00 -1.62 -16.89
N ASP A 26 -1.00 -0.98 -16.30
CA ASP A 26 -1.42 -1.29 -14.93
C ASP A 26 -2.07 -2.68 -14.82
N PHE A 27 -1.42 -3.58 -14.08
CA PHE A 27 -1.94 -4.92 -13.82
C PHE A 27 -3.17 -4.93 -12.89
N PHE A 28 -3.31 -3.90 -12.04
CA PHE A 28 -4.31 -3.84 -10.98
C PHE A 28 -5.50 -2.92 -11.32
N ALA A 29 -5.51 -2.30 -12.50
CA ALA A 29 -6.49 -1.29 -12.91
C ALA A 29 -7.97 -1.72 -12.80
N ASP A 30 -8.27 -3.01 -12.93
CA ASP A 30 -9.62 -3.59 -12.91
C ASP A 30 -9.86 -4.47 -11.67
N LYS A 31 -8.97 -4.43 -10.68
CA LYS A 31 -9.01 -5.28 -9.49
C LYS A 31 -9.67 -4.56 -8.32
N ASN A 32 -10.17 -5.35 -7.37
CA ASN A 32 -10.80 -4.87 -6.15
C ASN A 32 -10.11 -5.47 -4.93
N VAL A 33 -10.06 -4.69 -3.86
CA VAL A 33 -9.62 -5.14 -2.53
C VAL A 33 -10.73 -4.94 -1.50
N PHE A 34 -10.71 -5.74 -0.44
CA PHE A 34 -11.50 -5.46 0.75
C PHE A 34 -10.70 -4.51 1.66
N GLY A 35 -11.11 -3.24 1.70
CA GLY A 35 -10.40 -2.18 2.42
C GLY A 35 -11.05 -1.85 3.76
N ILE A 36 -10.22 -1.49 4.75
CA ILE A 36 -10.64 -0.86 6.00
C ILE A 36 -9.97 0.51 6.09
N ALA A 37 -10.77 1.56 6.29
CA ALA A 37 -10.30 2.93 6.46
C ALA A 37 -10.85 3.53 7.77
N LEU A 38 -9.98 4.17 8.54
CA LEU A 38 -10.28 4.84 9.80
C LEU A 38 -9.85 6.31 9.70
N GLU A 39 -10.74 7.22 10.05
CA GLU A 39 -10.45 8.66 10.14
C GLU A 39 -10.63 9.10 11.60
N LEU A 40 -9.62 9.78 12.14
CA LEU A 40 -9.61 10.25 13.51
C LEU A 40 -9.13 11.71 13.55
N PRO A 41 -9.87 12.63 14.19
CA PRO A 41 -9.38 13.98 14.43
C PRO A 41 -8.07 13.99 15.24
N ASN A 42 -7.06 14.73 14.77
CA ASN A 42 -5.75 14.86 15.47
C ASN A 42 -5.89 15.28 16.93
N ARG A 43 -6.92 16.07 17.28
CA ARG A 43 -7.20 16.49 18.66
C ARG A 43 -7.43 15.32 19.63
N LEU A 44 -7.84 14.15 19.13
CA LEU A 44 -8.06 12.95 19.94
C LEU A 44 -6.74 12.22 20.27
N LEU A 45 -5.65 12.56 19.60
CA LEU A 45 -4.32 12.01 19.83
C LEU A 45 -3.54 12.81 20.89
N GLY A 46 -3.88 14.08 21.12
CA GLY A 46 -3.15 14.96 22.03
C GLY A 46 -1.89 15.57 21.40
N ASN A 47 -1.05 16.23 22.20
CA ASN A 47 0.03 17.10 21.68
C ASN A 47 1.31 16.34 21.26
N ASN A 48 1.53 15.13 21.77
CA ASN A 48 2.68 14.28 21.42
C ASN A 48 2.30 12.79 21.54
N PRO A 49 1.42 12.29 20.66
CA PRO A 49 0.90 10.94 20.77
C PRO A 49 1.95 9.89 20.44
N ASN A 50 2.07 8.88 21.30
CA ASN A 50 2.61 7.58 20.89
C ASN A 50 1.46 6.74 20.34
N VAL A 51 1.36 6.64 19.00
CA VAL A 51 0.32 5.85 18.33
C VAL A 51 0.85 4.44 18.04
N GLY A 52 0.24 3.44 18.66
CA GLY A 52 0.47 2.03 18.33
C GLY A 52 -0.68 1.47 17.49
N ILE A 53 -0.37 0.85 16.34
CA ILE A 53 -1.34 0.15 15.50
C ILE A 53 -0.95 -1.33 15.44
N TRP A 54 -1.87 -2.22 15.79
CA TRP A 54 -1.69 -3.66 15.64
C TRP A 54 -2.84 -4.25 14.82
N THR A 55 -2.50 -5.06 13.81
CA THR A 55 -3.46 -5.82 13.03
C THR A 55 -3.06 -7.29 12.97
N ARG A 56 -4.06 -8.18 12.94
CA ARG A 56 -3.88 -9.59 12.64
C ARG A 56 -4.92 -10.03 11.61
N THR A 57 -4.48 -10.77 10.61
CA THR A 57 -5.36 -11.46 9.66
C THR A 57 -5.34 -12.94 10.00
N LEU A 58 -6.52 -13.52 10.15
CA LEU A 58 -6.70 -14.93 10.49
C LEU A 58 -7.48 -15.58 9.36
N VAL A 59 -7.01 -16.72 8.86
CA VAL A 59 -7.77 -17.52 7.89
C VAL A 59 -7.93 -18.95 8.39
N PRO A 60 -9.04 -19.61 8.08
CA PRO A 60 -9.19 -21.05 8.28
C PRO A 60 -8.10 -21.83 7.55
N MET A 61 -7.52 -22.84 8.19
CA MET A 61 -6.60 -23.76 7.50
C MET A 61 -7.39 -24.67 6.58
N THR A 62 -6.91 -24.87 5.34
CA THR A 62 -7.59 -25.69 4.31
C THR A 62 -7.97 -27.08 4.80
N LEU A 63 -7.11 -27.72 5.61
CA LEU A 63 -7.33 -29.07 6.14
C LEU A 63 -7.91 -29.08 7.57
N GLN A 64 -8.04 -27.91 8.21
CA GLN A 64 -8.62 -27.77 9.55
C GLN A 64 -9.46 -26.48 9.59
N PRO A 65 -10.68 -26.48 9.02
CA PRO A 65 -11.47 -25.25 8.86
C PRO A 65 -11.85 -24.58 10.19
N ASN A 66 -11.89 -25.34 11.28
CA ASN A 66 -12.15 -24.85 12.63
C ASN A 66 -10.88 -24.29 13.32
N HIS A 67 -9.72 -24.39 12.67
CA HIS A 67 -8.45 -23.86 13.17
C HIS A 67 -8.09 -22.61 12.36
N LEU A 68 -8.12 -21.45 13.04
CA LEU A 68 -7.68 -20.19 12.47
C LEU A 68 -6.17 -20.06 12.63
N THR A 69 -5.45 -19.91 11.51
CA THR A 69 -4.03 -19.57 11.55
C THR A 69 -3.83 -18.11 11.20
N GLN A 70 -2.88 -17.48 11.87
CA GLN A 70 -2.51 -16.12 11.55
C GLN A 70 -1.71 -16.12 10.25
N VAL A 71 -2.36 -15.70 9.17
CA VAL A 71 -1.67 -15.41 7.92
C VAL A 71 -1.26 -13.94 7.93
N LYS A 72 0.03 -13.69 8.06
CA LYS A 72 0.59 -12.40 7.68
C LYS A 72 1.04 -12.51 6.23
N GLN A 73 0.16 -12.18 5.30
CA GLN A 73 0.60 -11.63 4.02
C GLN A 73 1.04 -10.20 4.32
N MET A 74 2.27 -10.11 4.86
CA MET A 74 3.05 -8.89 5.05
C MET A 74 2.26 -7.57 5.08
N GLY A 75 1.98 -7.10 6.30
CA GLY A 75 1.95 -5.65 6.56
C GLY A 75 3.34 -4.99 6.43
N ARG A 76 4.33 -5.72 5.92
CA ARG A 76 5.53 -5.15 5.29
C ARG A 76 5.05 -4.74 3.89
N PRO A 77 5.21 -3.50 3.44
CA PRO A 77 5.06 -3.21 2.01
C PRO A 77 5.85 -4.28 1.24
N GLY A 78 5.21 -5.09 0.38
CA GLY A 78 5.84 -6.25 -0.28
C GLY A 78 7.09 -5.90 -1.10
N ILE A 79 7.16 -4.62 -1.45
CA ILE A 79 8.31 -3.93 -2.00
C ILE A 79 9.52 -3.90 -1.05
N ASN A 80 9.34 -3.66 0.25
CA ASN A 80 10.43 -3.49 1.21
C ASN A 80 11.32 -4.75 1.31
N THR A 81 10.75 -5.95 1.10
CA THR A 81 11.52 -7.21 1.13
C THR A 81 12.18 -7.60 -0.18
N VAL A 82 11.70 -7.08 -1.32
CA VAL A 82 12.24 -7.41 -2.66
C VAL A 82 13.32 -6.41 -3.08
N PHE A 83 13.24 -5.17 -2.56
CA PHE A 83 14.01 -4.04 -3.06
C PHE A 83 15.01 -3.49 -2.02
N ASN A 84 14.71 -3.49 -0.71
CA ASN A 84 15.57 -2.80 0.26
C ASN A 84 16.63 -3.73 0.87
N HIS A 85 17.83 -3.69 0.30
CA HIS A 85 19.06 -4.22 0.91
C HIS A 85 19.83 -3.10 1.63
N GLY A 86 19.26 -2.54 2.71
CA GLY A 86 19.91 -1.47 3.47
C GLY A 86 19.23 -1.17 4.81
N ASN A 87 20.00 -0.64 5.76
CA ASN A 87 19.53 -0.34 7.13
C ASN A 87 18.55 0.86 7.20
N ASP A 88 18.38 1.61 6.11
CA ASP A 88 17.59 2.85 6.10
C ASP A 88 16.07 2.63 5.93
N LEU A 89 15.63 1.39 5.67
CA LEU A 89 14.22 1.05 5.39
C LEU A 89 13.70 -0.12 6.20
N LEU A 90 14.48 -0.57 7.16
CA LEU A 90 13.91 -1.26 8.30
C LEU A 90 13.23 -0.17 9.10
N PRO A 91 11.89 -0.18 9.14
CA PRO A 91 11.43 -0.23 10.49
C PRO A 91 10.19 -1.09 10.65
N ASP A 92 10.25 -1.96 11.67
CA ASP A 92 9.06 -2.42 12.38
C ASP A 92 8.28 -1.23 13.04
N ILE A 93 8.78 0.02 12.89
CA ILE A 93 8.26 1.29 13.44
C ILE A 93 8.18 2.38 12.34
N LEU A 94 6.99 2.63 11.81
CA LEU A 94 6.78 3.77 10.91
C LEU A 94 6.81 5.10 11.70
N THR A 95 7.76 5.99 11.38
CA THR A 95 7.78 7.36 11.94
C THR A 95 6.79 8.25 11.18
N PHE A 96 5.85 8.86 11.89
CA PHE A 96 4.86 9.78 11.32
C PHE A 96 4.77 11.08 12.12
N ASN A 97 4.94 12.21 11.44
CA ASN A 97 4.78 13.56 11.97
C ASN A 97 3.42 14.12 11.54
N PHE A 98 2.49 14.20 12.50
CA PHE A 98 1.12 14.70 12.32
C PHE A 98 1.04 16.20 11.96
N ASN A 99 2.14 16.96 12.11
CA ASN A 99 2.22 18.38 11.74
C ASN A 99 2.76 18.59 10.32
N SER A 100 3.15 17.51 9.63
CA SER A 100 3.65 17.57 8.26
C SER A 100 2.62 16.95 7.32
N ALA A 101 2.28 17.69 6.26
CA ALA A 101 1.48 17.15 5.17
C ALA A 101 2.33 16.34 4.17
N ALA A 102 3.64 16.17 4.40
CA ALA A 102 4.50 15.38 3.51
C ALA A 102 3.97 13.94 3.35
N GLY A 103 4.08 13.40 2.14
CA GLY A 103 3.90 11.96 1.89
C GLY A 103 5.14 11.19 2.33
N PHE A 104 5.44 10.07 1.68
CA PHE A 104 6.66 9.31 1.94
C PHE A 104 7.91 10.21 2.03
N LEU A 105 8.75 10.13 3.07
CA LEU A 105 8.84 9.15 4.17
C LEU A 105 7.96 9.42 5.40
N ASN A 106 7.13 10.47 5.41
CA ASN A 106 6.22 10.81 6.51
C ASN A 106 4.90 10.02 6.41
N GLY A 107 4.97 8.68 6.49
CA GLY A 107 3.88 7.80 6.08
C GLY A 107 3.76 7.70 4.56
N ARG A 108 2.68 7.12 4.04
CA ARG A 108 2.42 7.06 2.59
C ARG A 108 1.00 7.55 2.30
N ARG A 109 0.85 8.39 1.28
CA ARG A 109 -0.47 8.76 0.74
C ARG A 109 -1.00 7.61 -0.10
N LEU A 110 -2.32 7.59 -0.34
CA LEU A 110 -2.94 6.58 -1.22
C LEU A 110 -2.41 6.68 -2.65
N GLN A 111 -2.04 7.89 -3.07
CA GLN A 111 -1.54 8.22 -4.40
C GLN A 111 -0.01 8.13 -4.50
N ASP A 112 0.69 7.87 -3.39
CA ASP A 112 2.14 7.71 -3.43
C ASP A 112 2.46 6.40 -4.14
N ASP A 113 3.17 6.53 -5.26
CA ASP A 113 3.67 5.41 -6.03
C ASP A 113 4.84 4.73 -5.31
N VAL A 114 4.50 3.66 -4.59
CA VAL A 114 5.50 2.89 -3.87
C VAL A 114 6.45 2.13 -4.80
N ILE A 115 6.04 1.83 -6.03
CA ILE A 115 6.90 1.18 -7.02
C ILE A 115 7.94 2.18 -7.50
N ASP A 116 7.54 3.37 -7.93
CA ASP A 116 8.46 4.42 -8.39
C ASP A 116 9.46 4.82 -7.30
N ILE A 117 8.98 5.02 -6.07
CA ILE A 117 9.83 5.28 -4.89
C ILE A 117 10.91 4.20 -4.75
N SER A 118 10.52 2.94 -4.92
CA SER A 118 11.40 1.81 -4.64
C SER A 118 12.36 1.54 -5.79
N LEU A 119 11.89 1.63 -7.04
CA LEU A 119 12.74 1.58 -8.22
C LEU A 119 13.80 2.67 -8.14
N ASN A 120 13.41 3.90 -7.82
CA ASN A 120 14.34 5.02 -7.70
C ASN A 120 15.43 4.70 -6.68
N LEU A 121 15.03 4.23 -5.49
CA LEU A 121 15.97 3.91 -4.44
C LEU A 121 16.91 2.75 -4.80
N VAL A 122 16.39 1.60 -5.22
CA VAL A 122 17.20 0.38 -5.41
C VAL A 122 18.07 0.42 -6.63
N THR A 123 17.66 1.19 -7.62
CA THR A 123 18.45 1.43 -8.81
C THR A 123 19.33 2.67 -8.65
N ASN A 124 19.37 3.30 -7.47
CA ASN A 124 20.11 4.54 -7.23
C ASN A 124 19.83 5.60 -8.31
N GLY A 125 18.55 5.79 -8.62
CA GLY A 125 18.03 6.76 -9.58
C GLY A 125 18.06 6.34 -11.06
N HIS A 126 18.51 5.13 -11.40
CA HIS A 126 18.60 4.71 -12.80
C HIS A 126 17.24 4.35 -13.42
N VAL A 127 16.29 3.92 -12.60
CA VAL A 127 14.91 3.64 -12.98
C VAL A 127 14.04 4.37 -11.98
N THR A 128 13.37 5.42 -12.43
CA THR A 128 12.58 6.29 -11.54
C THR A 128 11.09 6.06 -11.65
N SER A 129 10.63 5.30 -12.66
CA SER A 129 9.22 5.01 -12.83
C SER A 129 8.95 3.68 -13.53
N ASP A 130 7.81 3.06 -13.22
CA ASP A 130 7.22 1.95 -13.99
C ASP A 130 6.20 2.41 -15.06
N GLY A 131 6.00 3.72 -15.18
CA GLY A 131 5.11 4.33 -16.16
C GLY A 131 3.63 4.22 -15.81
N VAL A 132 3.27 3.74 -14.62
CA VAL A 132 1.89 3.66 -14.15
C VAL A 132 1.63 4.73 -13.11
N GLY A 133 0.60 5.55 -13.34
CA GLY A 133 0.20 6.60 -12.39
C GLY A 133 -0.82 6.11 -11.37
N PRO A 134 -1.07 6.89 -10.31
CA PRO A 134 -2.14 6.61 -9.36
C PRO A 134 -3.50 6.60 -10.06
N HIS A 135 -4.42 5.79 -9.54
CA HIS A 135 -5.79 5.75 -10.03
C HIS A 135 -6.48 7.12 -9.91
N THR A 136 -7.43 7.38 -10.79
CA THR A 136 -8.12 8.69 -10.89
C THR A 136 -9.50 8.70 -10.23
N ASP A 137 -9.94 7.56 -9.69
CA ASP A 137 -11.28 7.35 -9.14
C ASP A 137 -11.36 7.55 -7.61
N TYR A 138 -10.28 8.03 -6.98
CA TYR A 138 -10.26 8.32 -5.55
C TYR A 138 -11.33 9.34 -5.15
N LEU A 139 -12.06 9.02 -4.08
CA LEU A 139 -13.08 9.91 -3.53
C LEU A 139 -12.44 11.11 -2.82
N ALA A 140 -12.99 12.30 -3.04
CA ALA A 140 -12.57 13.53 -2.34
C ALA A 140 -12.96 13.56 -0.84
N GLN A 141 -13.75 12.58 -0.41
CA GLN A 141 -14.25 12.45 0.96
C GLN A 141 -14.05 11.03 1.46
N PHE A 142 -14.07 10.86 2.78
CA PHE A 142 -13.97 9.55 3.43
C PHE A 142 -14.90 8.53 2.75
N PRO A 143 -14.40 7.31 2.39
CA PRO A 143 -13.15 6.69 2.82
C PRO A 143 -11.91 7.01 1.99
N TYR A 144 -11.96 7.97 1.06
CA TYR A 144 -10.87 8.37 0.17
C TYR A 144 -10.36 7.29 -0.81
N LEU A 145 -10.97 6.11 -0.83
CA LEU A 145 -10.64 4.98 -1.70
C LEU A 145 -11.48 5.00 -2.99
N GLY A 146 -10.92 4.46 -4.07
CA GLY A 146 -11.58 4.35 -5.38
C GLY A 146 -12.86 3.51 -5.39
N THR A 147 -13.76 3.78 -6.32
CA THR A 147 -15.02 3.05 -6.44
C THR A 147 -14.77 1.58 -6.79
N PRO A 148 -15.51 0.62 -6.20
CA PRO A 148 -15.32 -0.78 -6.55
C PRO A 148 -15.72 -1.03 -8.01
N HIS A 149 -14.87 -1.76 -8.73
CA HIS A 149 -15.17 -2.27 -10.06
C HIS A 149 -16.33 -3.27 -10.00
N ILE A 150 -17.20 -3.25 -11.01
CA ILE A 150 -18.28 -4.23 -11.12
C ILE A 150 -17.65 -5.59 -11.44
N PRO A 151 -17.95 -6.67 -10.70
CA PRO A 151 -17.46 -7.99 -11.04
C PRO A 151 -17.90 -8.34 -12.47
N HIS A 152 -16.95 -8.67 -13.34
CA HIS A 152 -17.27 -9.33 -14.60
C HIS A 152 -17.84 -10.71 -14.24
N VAL A 153 -19.13 -10.91 -14.51
CA VAL A 153 -19.85 -12.19 -14.35
C VAL A 153 -19.43 -13.18 -15.42
#